data_AF-A0A8J2JLV8-F1
#
_entry.id   AF-A0A8J2JLV8-F1
#
_cell.length_a   1.000
_cell.length_b   1.000
_cell.length_c   1.000
_cell.angle_alpha   90.00
_cell.angle_beta   90.00
_cell.angle_gamma   90.00
#
_symmetry.space_group_name_H-M   'P 1'
#
loop_
_entity.id
_entity.type
_entity.pdbx_description
1 polymer ?
#
loop_
_entity_poly.entity_id
_entity_poly.type
_entity_poly.pdbx_seq_one_letter_code
_entity_poly.pdbx_strand_id
1 'polypeptide(L)'
;LVGIPMMGDQGSNMLKAAKKGFALPPLDFVSLTEEILLNAINEAVNNPSYRETAQTLSKIFLDQETKPLDRAVFWVEYVLRH
;
A
#
# COMPACT_ATOMS: atom_id res chain seq x y z
N LEU A 1 3.68 6.71 -1.03
CA LEU A 1 2.83 6.62 0.17
C LEU A 1 3.62 7.14 1.37
N VAL A 2 3.03 8.04 2.15
CA VAL A 2 3.52 8.47 3.48
C VAL A 2 2.62 7.82 4.52
N GLY A 3 3.16 7.23 5.58
CA GLY A 3 2.36 6.55 6.59
C GLY A 3 2.91 6.73 8.00
N ILE A 4 1.99 6.92 8.95
CA ILE A 4 2.25 7.10 10.38
C ILE A 4 1.50 5.97 11.11
N PRO A 5 2.08 4.76 11.19
CA PRO A 5 1.41 3.61 11.78
C PRO A 5 1.22 3.80 13.29
N MET A 6 0.01 3.50 13.76
CA MET A 6 -0.36 3.64 15.18
C MET A 6 -0.57 2.29 15.87
N MET A 7 -1.32 1.39 15.22
CA MET A 7 -1.70 0.08 15.78
C MET A 7 -1.96 -0.93 14.66
N GLY A 8 -2.08 -2.20 15.03
CA GLY A 8 -2.41 -3.29 14.12
C GLY A 8 -1.26 -3.64 13.18
N ASP A 9 -1.60 -3.99 11.94
CA ASP A 9 -0.65 -4.47 10.94
C ASP A 9 0.02 -3.35 10.11
N GLN A 10 -0.39 -2.10 10.31
CA GLN A 10 0.03 -0.94 9.51
C GLN A 10 1.55 -0.78 9.46
N GLY A 11 2.25 -0.97 10.59
CA GLY A 11 3.72 -0.87 10.63
C GLY A 11 4.39 -1.90 9.70
N SER A 12 3.94 -3.15 9.76
CA SER A 12 4.45 -4.21 8.88
C SER A 12 4.11 -3.98 7.41
N ASN A 13 2.91 -3.46 7.13
CA ASN A 13 2.46 -3.15 5.78
C ASN A 13 3.25 -1.96 5.18
N MET A 14 3.56 -0.95 5.99
CA MET A 14 4.42 0.16 5.58
C MET A 14 5.84 -0.30 5.27
N LEU A 15 6.44 -1.17 6.09
CA LEU A 15 7.75 -1.74 5.79
C LEU A 15 7.76 -2.54 4.49
N LYS A 16 6.71 -3.34 4.24
CA LYS A 16 6.55 -4.06 2.96
C LYS A 16 6.39 -3.09 1.79
N ALA A 17 5.63 -2.01 1.96
CA ALA A 17 5.42 -1.00 0.93
C ALA A 17 6.72 -0.23 0.59
N ALA A 18 7.50 0.12 1.61
CA ALA A 18 8.80 0.76 1.45
C ALA A 18 9.80 -0.18 0.76
N LYS A 19 9.86 -1.46 1.18
CA LYS A 19 10.67 -2.49 0.52
C LYS A 19 10.29 -2.69 -0.94
N LYS A 20 9.00 -2.54 -1.28
CA LYS A 20 8.47 -2.61 -2.64
C LYS A 20 8.66 -1.31 -3.44
N GLY A 21 9.19 -0.24 -2.85
CA GLY A 21 9.58 0.99 -3.55
C GLY A 21 8.46 1.98 -3.84
N PHE A 22 7.24 1.79 -3.31
CA PHE A 22 6.13 2.73 -3.53
C PHE A 22 5.74 3.56 -2.30
N ALA A 23 6.49 3.41 -1.21
CA ALA A 23 6.30 4.15 0.03
C ALA A 23 7.63 4.61 0.63
N LEU A 24 7.57 5.66 1.44
CA LEU A 24 8.63 6.00 2.37
C LEU A 24 8.65 5.01 3.54
N PRO A 25 9.78 4.88 4.26
CA PRO A 25 9.81 4.23 5.56
C PRO A 25 8.71 4.80 6.49
N PRO A 26 8.14 3.98 7.39
CA PRO A 26 7.11 4.45 8.32
C PRO A 26 7.64 5.61 9.16
N LEU A 27 6.84 6.67 9.28
CA LEU A 27 7.12 7.76 10.20
C LEU A 27 6.71 7.34 11.61
N ASP A 28 7.59 7.56 12.58
CA ASP A 28 7.30 7.28 13.98
C ASP A 28 6.38 8.37 14.55
N PHE A 29 5.25 7.96 15.12
CA PHE A 29 4.26 8.90 15.65
C PHE A 29 4.79 9.71 16.84
N VAL A 30 5.63 9.10 17.69
CA VAL A 30 6.11 9.72 18.92
C VAL A 30 7.11 10.84 18.63
N SER A 31 7.95 10.67 17.62
CA SER A 31 8.96 11.65 17.20
C SER A 31 8.54 12.54 16.03
N LEU A 32 7.28 12.44 15.58
CA LEU A 32 6.78 13.20 14.45
C LEU A 32 6.80 14.71 14.72
N THR A 33 7.36 15.47 13.78
CA THR A 33 7.31 16.95 13.75
C THR A 33 6.69 17.44 12.45
N GLU A 34 6.29 18.71 12.42
CA GLU A 34 5.81 19.37 11.19
C GLU A 34 6.84 19.26 10.06
N GLU A 35 8.13 19.51 10.37
CA GLU A 35 9.22 19.42 9.41
C GLU A 35 9.37 18.01 8.81
N ILE A 36 9.34 16.97 9.66
CA ILE A 36 9.43 15.58 9.20
C ILE A 36 8.25 15.26 8.27
N LEU A 37 7.04 15.67 8.64
CA LEU A 37 5.86 15.41 7.83
C LEU A 37 5.91 16.16 6.50
N LEU A 38 6.27 17.44 6.51
CA LEU A 38 6.38 18.28 5.31
C LEU A 38 7.42 17.72 4.35
N ASN A 39 8.59 17.33 4.85
CA ASN A 39 9.64 16.72 4.06
C ASN A 39 9.20 15.39 3.44
N ALA A 40 8.53 14.53 4.21
CA ALA A 40 8.01 13.26 3.69
C ALA A 40 6.95 13.46 2.59
N ILE A 41 6.06 14.45 2.75
CA ILE A 41 5.06 14.79 1.73
C ILE A 41 5.75 15.32 0.46
N ASN A 42 6.70 16.25 0.61
CA ASN A 42 7.43 16.80 -0.52
C ASN A 42 8.21 15.73 -1.29
N GLU A 43 8.87 14.81 -0.59
CA GLU A 43 9.54 13.68 -1.21
C GLU A 43 8.56 12.79 -1.97
N ALA A 44 7.44 12.40 -1.34
CA ALA A 44 6.46 11.51 -1.95
C ALA A 44 5.78 12.10 -3.20
N VAL A 45 5.60 13.42 -3.25
CA VAL A 45 4.92 14.12 -4.35
C VAL A 45 5.89 14.44 -5.48
N ASN A 46 7.12 14.86 -5.17
CA ASN A 46 8.07 15.33 -6.17
C ASN A 46 8.96 14.23 -6.74
N ASN A 47 9.11 13.10 -6.05
CA ASN A 47 9.83 11.94 -6.57
C ASN A 47 8.87 11.00 -7.32
N PRO A 48 8.92 10.94 -8.66
CA PRO A 48 7.97 10.16 -9.46
C PRO A 48 8.11 8.64 -9.26
N SER A 49 9.27 8.16 -8.79
CA SER A 49 9.58 6.73 -8.66
C SER A 49 8.54 5.98 -7.80
N TYR A 50 8.00 6.63 -6.76
CA TYR A 50 6.96 6.04 -5.91
C TYR A 50 5.68 5.78 -6.69
N ARG A 51 5.25 6.74 -7.52
CA ARG A 51 4.04 6.63 -8.33
C ARG A 51 4.22 5.63 -9.46
N GLU A 52 5.36 5.67 -10.14
CA GLU A 52 5.68 4.73 -11.23
C GLU A 52 5.72 3.28 -10.73
N THR A 53 6.35 3.07 -9.57
CA THR A 53 6.40 1.76 -8.91
C THR A 53 5.00 1.31 -8.47
N ALA A 54 4.20 2.20 -7.88
CA ALA A 54 2.81 1.91 -7.52
C ALA A 54 1.97 1.52 -8.75
N GLN A 55 2.12 2.22 -9.87
CA GLN A 55 1.42 1.93 -11.12
C GLN A 55 1.85 0.59 -11.71
N THR A 56 3.14 0.29 -11.69
CA THR A 56 3.68 -0.99 -12.15
C THR A 56 3.14 -2.16 -11.33
N LEU A 57 3.20 -2.05 -10.00
CA LEU A 57 2.66 -3.06 -9.10
C LEU A 57 1.13 -3.19 -9.22
N SER A 58 0.42 -2.09 -9.47
CA SER A 58 -1.03 -2.12 -9.71
C SER A 58 -1.37 -2.92 -10.96
N LYS A 59 -0.63 -2.72 -12.06
CA LYS A 59 -0.80 -3.53 -13.29
C LYS A 59 -0.59 -5.01 -13.02
N ILE A 60 0.50 -5.36 -12.32
CA ILE A 60 0.79 -6.76 -11.95
C ILE A 60 -0.30 -7.33 -11.04
N PHE A 61 -0.80 -6.56 -10.09
CA PHE A 61 -1.84 -7.03 -9.17
C PHE A 61 -3.18 -7.27 -9.87
N LEU A 62 -3.52 -6.45 -10.85
CA LEU A 62 -4.75 -6.57 -11.63
C LEU A 62 -4.66 -7.61 -12.75
N ASP A 63 -3.44 -8.00 -13.15
CA ASP A 63 -3.18 -9.03 -14.14
C ASP A 63 -3.39 -10.43 -13.55
N GLN A 64 -4.66 -10.83 -13.45
CA GLN A 64 -5.08 -12.13 -12.96
C GLN A 64 -6.02 -12.80 -13.97
N GLU A 65 -5.86 -14.12 -14.16
CA GLU A 65 -6.66 -14.91 -15.09
C GLU A 65 -8.18 -14.79 -14.81
N THR A 66 -8.56 -14.76 -13.53
CA THR A 66 -9.95 -14.56 -13.09
C THR A 66 -10.12 -13.19 -12.47
N LYS A 67 -11.16 -12.45 -12.86
CA LYS A 67 -11.47 -11.17 -12.23
C LYS A 67 -11.79 -11.38 -10.74
N PRO A 68 -11.36 -10.48 -9.85
CA PRO A 68 -11.62 -10.61 -8.41
C PRO A 68 -13.11 -10.76 -8.06
N LEU A 69 -14.00 -10.08 -8.79
CA LEU A 69 -15.44 -10.20 -8.59
C LEU A 69 -15.96 -11.59 -8.93
N ASP A 70 -15.56 -12.15 -10.08
CA ASP A 70 -15.98 -13.49 -10.51
C ASP A 70 -15.50 -14.55 -9.51
N ARG A 71 -14.26 -14.41 -9.02
CA ARG A 71 -13.72 -15.27 -7.95
C ARG A 71 -14.53 -15.13 -6.65
N ALA A 72 -14.94 -13.92 -6.28
CA ALA A 72 -15.76 -13.70 -5.08
C ALA A 72 -17.15 -14.35 -5.22
N VAL A 73 -17.80 -14.20 -6.38
CA VAL A 73 -19.09 -14.86 -6.68
C VAL A 73 -18.96 -16.37 -6.52
N PHE A 74 -17.92 -16.98 -7.10
CA PHE A 74 -17.67 -18.41 -6.96
C PHE A 74 -17.62 -18.86 -5.49
N TRP A 75 -16.88 -18.15 -4.63
CA TRP A 75 -16.74 -18.53 -3.22
C TRP A 75 -18.03 -18.35 -2.44
N VAL A 76 -18.81 -17.31 -2.73
CA VAL A 76 -20.14 -17.13 -2.13
C VAL A 76 -21.04 -18.31 -2.51
N GLU A 77 -21.10 -18.67 -3.79
CA GLU A 77 -21.91 -19.81 -4.22
C GLU A 77 -21.42 -21.15 -3.66
N TYR A 78 -20.10 -21.33 -3.50
CA TYR A 78 -19.52 -22.55 -2.94
C TYR A 78 -20.03 -22.81 -1.52
N VAL A 79 -20.05 -21.78 -0.67
CA VAL A 79 -20.57 -21.83 0.70
C VAL A 79 -22.09 -22.01 0.73
N LEU A 80 -22.82 -21.55 -0.28
CA LEU A 80 -24.27 -21.81 -0.36
C LEU A 80 -24.58 -23.27 -0.75
N ARG A 81 -23.67 -23.94 -1.46
CA ARG A 81 -23.85 -25.33 -1.91
C ARG A 81 -23.41 -26.38 -0.87
N HIS A 82 -22.60 -26.02 0.13
CA HIS A 82 -21.97 -26.93 1.11
C HIS A 82 -21.92 -26.31 2.50
#